data_AF-A0A0Q8BE50-F1
#
_entry.id   AF-A0A0Q8BE50-F1
#
_cell.length_a   1.000
_cell.length_b   1.000
_cell.length_c   1.000
_cell.angle_alpha   90.00
_cell.angle_beta   90.00
_cell.angle_gamma   90.00
#
_symmetry.space_group_name_H-M   'P 1'
#
loop_
_entity.id
_entity.type
_entity.pdbx_description
1 polymer ?
#
loop_
_entity_poly.entity_id
_entity_poly.type
_entity_poly.pdbx_seq_one_letter_code
_entity_poly.pdbx_strand_id
1 'polypeptide(L)' 'MAKLGRFILWLFIAPGDIISDRLGITEDQNRDLVRMLLNSIFWVFIAIIGLMIWTSRMPEFQ' A
#
# COMPACT_ATOMS: atom_id res chain seq x y z
N MET A 1 10.34 8.28 19.33
CA MET A 1 8.94 8.21 18.85
C MET A 1 8.74 8.86 17.47
N ALA A 2 9.12 10.13 17.25
CA ALA A 2 8.88 10.83 15.97
C ALA A 2 9.47 10.14 14.71
N LYS A 3 10.64 9.50 14.85
CA LYS A 3 11.30 8.78 13.73
C LYS A 3 10.55 7.53 13.27
N LEU A 4 9.93 6.81 14.20
CA LEU A 4 9.22 5.57 13.92
C LEU A 4 7.89 5.84 13.20
N GLY A 5 7.13 6.82 13.67
CA GLY A 5 5.89 7.24 12.99
C GLY A 5 6.16 7.75 11.57
N ARG A 6 7.23 8.53 11.37
CA ARG A 6 7.64 8.99 10.04
C ARG A 6 8.07 7.84 9.13
N PHE A 7 8.75 6.84 9.68
CA PHE A 7 9.14 5.65 8.92
C PHE A 7 7.95 4.80 8.49
N ILE A 8 6.98 4.61 9.39
CA ILE A 8 5.74 3.88 9.07
C ILE A 8 4.96 4.63 7.99
N LEU A 9 4.75 5.94 8.14
CA LEU A 9 4.07 6.75 7.12
C LEU A 9 4.79 6.70 5.77
N TRP A 10 6.13 6.76 5.77
CA TRP A 10 6.91 6.61 4.55
C TRP A 10 6.70 5.24 3.90
N LEU A 11 6.74 4.16 4.69
CA LEU A 11 6.48 2.81 4.17
C LEU A 11 5.07 2.72 3.56
N PHE A 12 4.09 3.36 4.19
CA PHE A 12 2.72 3.42 3.69
C PHE A 12 2.55 4.26 2.45
N ILE A 13 3.47 5.14 2.05
CA ILE A 13 3.33 6.03 0.87
C ILE A 13 4.29 5.62 -0.26
N ALA A 14 5.41 4.98 0.08
CA ALA A 14 6.47 4.57 -0.83
C ALA A 14 6.02 3.73 -2.04
N PRO A 15 5.04 2.78 -1.94
CA PRO A 15 4.65 1.97 -3.09
C PRO A 15 4.07 2.80 -4.24
N GLY A 16 3.21 3.77 -3.90
CA GLY A 16 2.62 4.68 -4.88
C GLY A 16 3.65 5.61 -5.51
N ASP A 17 4.60 6.11 -4.71
CA ASP A 17 5.69 6.97 -5.20
C ASP A 17 6.57 6.26 -6.22
N ILE A 18 7.06 5.05 -5.90
CA ILE A 18 7.97 4.29 -6.77
C ILE A 18 7.32 3.98 -8.12
N ILE A 19 6.06 3.57 -8.12
CA ILE A 19 5.38 3.17 -9.35
C ILE A 19 4.99 4.41 -10.18
N SER A 20 4.60 5.51 -9.54
CA SER A 20 4.31 6.77 -10.24
C SER A 20 5.54 7.33 -10.97
N ASP A 21 6.72 7.22 -10.36
CA ASP A 21 7.99 7.63 -10.97
C ASP A 21 8.37 6.76 -12.16
N ARG A 22 8.02 5.46 -12.12
CA ARG A 22 8.26 4.54 -13.24
C ARG A 22 7.28 4.70 -14.39
N LEU A 23 6.07 5.20 -14.13
CA LEU A 23 5.04 5.43 -15.15
C LEU A 23 5.27 6.71 -15.96
N GLY A 24 6.26 7.54 -15.60
CA GLY A 24 6.64 8.71 -16.39
C GLY A 24 5.54 9.78 -16.48
N ILE A 25 4.66 9.84 -15.48
CA ILE A 25 3.55 10.81 -15.44
C ILE A 25 4.14 12.19 -15.15
N THR A 26 4.26 13.01 -16.20
CA THR A 26 4.87 14.35 -16.16
C THR A 26 3.93 15.43 -15.61
N GLU A 27 2.65 15.10 -15.40
CA GLU A 27 1.64 16.05 -14.92
C GLU A 27 1.41 15.86 -13.42
N ASP A 28 1.85 16.84 -12.63
CA ASP A 28 1.88 16.77 -11.16
C ASP A 28 0.52 16.40 -10.54
N GLN A 29 -0.58 16.91 -11.09
CA GLN A 29 -1.93 16.59 -10.61
C GLN A 29 -2.30 15.11 -10.82
N ASN A 30 -1.90 14.53 -11.95
CA ASN A 30 -2.16 13.12 -12.24
C ASN A 30 -1.24 12.21 -11.42
N ARG A 31 -0.02 12.66 -11.13
CA ARG A 31 0.94 11.92 -10.32
C ARG A 31 0.42 11.68 -8.90
N ASP A 32 -0.16 12.68 -8.25
CA ASP A 32 -0.72 12.54 -6.90
C ASP A 32 -1.95 11.62 -6.85
N LEU A 33 -2.84 11.72 -7.85
CA LEU A 33 -3.97 10.79 -7.97
C LEU A 33 -3.52 9.34 -8.17
N VAL A 34 -2.53 9.13 -9.03
CA VAL A 34 -1.98 7.80 -9.33
C VAL A 34 -1.24 7.22 -8.13
N ARG A 35 -0.48 8.04 -7.39
CA ARG A 35 0.13 7.64 -6.11
C ARG A 35 -0.93 7.18 -5.14
N MET A 36 -1.99 7.96 -4.93
CA MET A 36 -3.08 7.62 -4.01
C MET A 36 -3.79 6.32 -4.41
N LEU A 37 -4.07 6.16 -5.71
CA LEU A 37 -4.68 4.96 -6.28
C LEU A 37 -3.82 3.73 -6.02
N LEU A 38 -2.57 3.75 -6.48
CA LEU A 38 -1.64 2.62 -6.35
C LEU A 38 -1.39 2.25 -4.90
N ASN A 39 -1.33 3.26 -4.03
CA ASN A 39 -1.15 3.05 -2.62
C ASN A 39 -2.37 2.32 -2.02
N SER A 40 -3.59 2.77 -2.35
CA SER A 40 -4.81 2.09 -1.89
C SER A 40 -4.92 0.66 -2.41
N ILE A 41 -4.61 0.42 -3.69
CA ILE A 41 -4.64 -0.91 -4.30
C ILE A 41 -3.63 -1.84 -3.62
N PHE A 42 -2.39 -1.38 -3.44
CA PHE A 42 -1.34 -2.17 -2.82
C PHE A 42 -1.70 -2.59 -1.39
N TRP A 43 -2.18 -1.64 -0.57
CA TRP A 43 -2.54 -1.93 0.82
C TRP A 43 -3.79 -2.78 0.96
N VAL A 44 -4.80 -2.58 0.11
CA VAL A 44 -5.98 -3.46 0.05
C VAL A 44 -5.57 -4.88 -0.35
N PHE A 45 -4.69 -5.02 -1.32
CA PHE A 45 -4.18 -6.33 -1.75
C PHE A 45 -3.42 -7.04 -0.61
N ILE A 46 -2.53 -6.33 0.10
CA ILE A 46 -1.86 -6.87 1.29
C ILE A 46 -2.87 -7.28 2.36
N ALA A 47 -3.90 -6.46 2.62
CA ALA A 47 -4.93 -6.79 3.59
C ALA A 47 -5.70 -8.07 3.21
N ILE A 48 -6.08 -8.22 1.94
CA ILE A 48 -6.77 -9.41 1.43
C ILE A 48 -5.87 -10.65 1.60
N ILE A 49 -4.60 -10.58 1.21
CA ILE A 49 -3.65 -11.69 1.40
C ILE A 49 -3.50 -12.02 2.88
N GLY A 50 -3.33 -11.00 3.73
CA GLY A 50 -3.22 -11.17 5.17
C GLY A 50 -4.44 -11.87 5.76
N LEU A 51 -5.64 -11.44 5.37
CA LEU A 51 -6.90 -12.06 5.79
C LEU A 51 -7.05 -13.49 5.25
N MET A 52 -6.65 -13.76 4.01
CA MET A 52 -6.69 -15.09 3.42
C MET A 52 -5.77 -16.05 4.16
N ILE A 53 -4.52 -15.64 4.41
CA ILE A 53 -3.55 -16.43 5.18
C ILE A 53 -4.08 -16.64 6.61
N TRP A 54 -4.56 -15.58 7.26
CA TRP A 54 -5.12 -15.65 8.61
C TRP A 54 -6.29 -16.64 8.69
N THR A 55 -7.23 -16.54 7.75
CA THR A 55 -8.40 -17.43 7.66
C THR A 55 -7.98 -18.87 7.39
N SER A 56 -6.98 -19.11 6.53
CA SER A 56 -6.47 -20.45 6.25
C SER A 56 -5.80 -21.14 7.44
N ARG A 57 -5.45 -20.37 8.48
CA ARG A 57 -4.82 -20.86 9.71
C ARG A 57 -5.80 -20.99 10.87
N MET A 58 -7.04 -20.53 10.72
CA MET A 58 -8.05 -20.74 11.75
C MET A 58 -8.43 -22.23 11.81
N PRO A 59 -8.58 -22.80 13.01
CA PRO A 59 -9.18 -24.12 13.15
C PRO A 59 -10.58 -24.10 12.52
N GLU A 60 -10.88 -25.08 11.66
CA GLU A 60 -12.25 -25.33 11.24
C GLU A 60 -13.02 -25.73 12.51
N PHE A 61 -13.82 -24.82 13.05
CA PHE A 61 -14.81 -25.17 14.05
C PHE A 61 -15.93 -25.93 13.32
N GLN A 62 -15.77 -27.25 13.21
CA GLN A 62 -16.85 -28.17 12.83
C GLN A 62 -17.82 -28.38 13.99
#